data_AF-A0A845I2I6-F1
#
_entry.id   AF-A0A845I2I6-F1
#
_cell.length_a   1.000
_cell.length_b   1.000
_cell.length_c   1.000
_cell.angle_alpha   90.00
_cell.angle_beta   90.00
_cell.angle_gamma   90.00
#
_symmetry.space_group_name_H-M   'P 1'
#
loop_
_entity.id
_entity.type
_entity.pdbx_description
1 polymer ?
#
loop_
_entity_poly.entity_id
_entity_poly.type
_entity_poly.pdbx_seq_one_letter_code
_entity_poly.pdbx_strand_id
1 'polypeptide(L)'
;MMPTLLRWLRRLSHLLGFETAESFPAGHLYERTRWQGAYFDIASDVRPEQIEQRLCDAISNTPLVFGYISNPTPRMQRTLLSILEERMRNNRGRASELAALLVQAYDSPHIMEVLPGLRAAVAATRHADMTERALNLMAFLSDMQSPFDVIDLN
;
A
#
# COMPACT_ATOMS: atom_id res chain seq x y z
N MET A 1 -18.08 -28.69 20.89
CA MET A 1 -19.13 -27.64 20.96
C MET A 1 -18.60 -26.21 20.80
N MET A 2 -17.35 -25.90 21.19
CA MET A 2 -16.71 -24.60 20.93
C MET A 2 -16.53 -24.16 19.45
N PRO A 3 -16.20 -25.03 18.48
CA PRO A 3 -15.87 -24.57 17.12
C PRO A 3 -17.09 -24.14 16.31
N THR A 4 -18.29 -24.66 16.62
CA THR A 4 -19.54 -24.26 15.97
C THR A 4 -20.01 -22.90 16.47
N LEU A 5 -19.91 -22.63 17.78
CA LEU A 5 -20.30 -21.37 18.39
C LEU A 5 -19.44 -20.20 17.88
N LEU A 6 -18.12 -20.40 17.76
CA LEU A 6 -17.20 -19.44 17.13
C LEU A 6 -17.55 -19.18 15.66
N ARG A 7 -17.96 -20.21 14.91
CA ARG A 7 -18.34 -20.08 13.50
C ARG A 7 -19.63 -19.29 13.33
N TRP A 8 -20.58 -19.45 14.25
CA TRP A 8 -21.83 -18.69 14.29
C TRP A 8 -21.62 -17.25 14.76
N LEU A 9 -20.76 -17.02 15.76
CA LEU A 9 -20.35 -15.68 16.19
C LEU A 9 -19.69 -14.90 15.06
N ARG A 10 -18.82 -15.56 14.28
CA ARG A 10 -18.17 -14.95 13.12
C ARG A 10 -19.15 -14.65 11.98
N ARG A 11 -20.14 -15.52 11.76
CA ARG A 11 -21.23 -15.24 10.81
C ARG A 11 -22.14 -14.11 11.29
N LEU A 12 -22.41 -14.04 12.60
CA LEU A 12 -23.22 -12.99 13.20
C LEU A 12 -22.47 -11.65 13.23
N SER A 13 -21.17 -11.61 13.53
CA SER A 13 -20.37 -10.38 13.40
C SER A 13 -20.30 -9.90 11.95
N HIS A 14 -20.20 -10.82 11.00
CA HIS A 14 -20.26 -10.53 9.57
C HIS A 14 -21.63 -9.96 9.13
N LEU A 15 -22.73 -10.48 9.69
CA LEU A 15 -24.09 -9.98 9.43
C LEU A 15 -24.42 -8.69 10.19
N LEU A 16 -23.75 -8.42 11.32
CA LEU A 16 -23.96 -7.26 12.18
C LEU A 16 -22.97 -6.11 11.88
N GLY A 17 -22.04 -6.27 10.94
CA GLY A 17 -21.08 -5.23 10.55
C GLY A 17 -20.02 -4.91 11.60
N PHE A 18 -19.78 -5.80 12.57
CA PHE A 18 -18.79 -5.60 13.63
C PHE A 18 -17.36 -6.03 13.23
N GLU A 19 -17.17 -6.57 12.03
CA GLU A 19 -15.84 -6.88 11.52
C GLU A 19 -15.32 -5.70 10.71
N THR A 20 -14.13 -5.20 11.09
CA THR A 20 -13.38 -4.30 10.23
C THR A 20 -13.02 -5.06 8.95
N ALA A 21 -13.28 -4.46 7.80
CA ALA A 21 -12.81 -4.99 6.54
C ALA A 21 -11.29 -5.08 6.61
N GLU A 22 -10.71 -6.21 6.22
CA GLU A 22 -9.26 -6.41 6.10
C GLU A 22 -8.84 -6.69 4.63
N SER A 23 -9.80 -6.72 3.72
CA SER A 23 -9.61 -6.88 2.27
C SER A 23 -10.78 -6.35 1.47
N PHE A 24 -10.56 -6.11 0.18
CA PHE A 24 -11.64 -5.88 -0.77
C PHE A 24 -12.58 -7.10 -0.86
N PRO A 25 -13.84 -6.92 -1.28
CA PRO A 25 -14.77 -8.03 -1.48
C PRO A 25 -14.29 -8.99 -2.57
N ALA A 26 -14.74 -10.24 -2.50
CA ALA A 26 -14.38 -11.28 -3.47
C ALA A 26 -14.84 -10.89 -4.89
N GLY A 27 -14.00 -11.15 -5.89
CA GLY A 27 -14.26 -10.77 -7.28
C GLY A 27 -13.90 -9.32 -7.64
N HIS A 28 -13.40 -8.53 -6.68
CA HIS A 28 -12.80 -7.24 -6.96
C HIS A 28 -11.42 -7.40 -7.62
N LEU A 29 -11.04 -6.48 -8.52
CA LEU A 29 -9.72 -6.48 -9.19
C LEU A 29 -8.55 -6.53 -8.19
N TYR A 30 -8.75 -5.96 -7.01
CA TYR A 30 -7.76 -5.85 -5.94
C TYR A 30 -8.06 -6.76 -4.74
N GLU A 31 -8.75 -7.89 -4.93
CA GLU A 31 -9.10 -8.85 -3.85
C GLU A 31 -7.90 -9.33 -3.00
N ARG A 32 -6.68 -9.25 -3.55
CA ARG A 32 -5.43 -9.64 -2.90
C ARG A 32 -4.87 -8.57 -1.97
N THR A 33 -5.37 -7.35 -2.07
CA THR A 33 -4.96 -6.27 -1.17
C THR A 33 -5.53 -6.55 0.21
N ARG A 34 -4.62 -6.58 1.20
CA ARG A 34 -4.94 -6.83 2.60
C ARG A 34 -4.40 -5.70 3.44
N TRP A 35 -5.09 -5.33 4.50
CA TRP A 35 -4.61 -4.33 5.44
C TRP A 35 -4.94 -4.73 6.88
N GLN A 36 -4.17 -4.21 7.83
CA GLN A 36 -4.38 -4.51 9.24
C GLN A 36 -5.48 -3.62 9.83
N GLY A 37 -6.58 -4.20 10.27
CA GLY A 37 -7.74 -3.46 10.82
C GLY A 37 -7.40 -2.56 12.02
N ALA A 38 -6.33 -2.85 12.76
CA ALA A 38 -5.86 -2.01 13.87
C ALA A 38 -5.41 -0.60 13.43
N TYR A 39 -4.95 -0.45 12.19
CA TYR A 39 -4.52 0.83 11.62
C TYR A 39 -5.56 1.45 10.69
N PHE A 40 -6.53 0.65 10.24
CA PHE A 40 -7.58 1.05 9.30
C PHE A 40 -8.94 0.57 9.81
N ASP A 41 -9.62 1.44 10.53
CA ASP A 41 -10.98 1.19 11.02
C ASP A 41 -11.99 1.43 9.88
N ILE A 42 -12.17 0.42 9.04
CA ILE A 42 -13.07 0.45 7.88
C ILE A 42 -14.16 -0.59 8.11
N ALA A 43 -15.41 -0.15 8.19
CA ALA A 43 -16.55 -1.05 8.33
C ALA A 43 -16.71 -1.94 7.07
N SER A 44 -17.16 -3.19 7.27
CA SER A 44 -17.29 -4.19 6.20
C SER A 44 -18.37 -3.90 5.15
N ASP A 45 -19.31 -3.00 5.44
CA ASP A 45 -20.42 -2.60 4.58
C ASP A 45 -20.08 -1.46 3.61
N VAL A 46 -18.85 -0.91 3.72
CA VAL A 46 -18.37 0.20 2.90
C VAL A 46 -18.10 -0.28 1.47
N ARG A 47 -18.48 0.54 0.48
CA ARG A 47 -18.25 0.23 -0.94
C ARG A 47 -16.75 0.18 -1.27
N PRO A 48 -16.29 -0.68 -2.19
CA PRO A 48 -14.87 -0.81 -2.55
C PRO A 48 -14.17 0.51 -2.87
N GLU A 49 -14.83 1.42 -3.58
CA GLU A 49 -14.27 2.71 -3.97
C GLU A 49 -14.03 3.60 -2.75
N GLN A 50 -14.92 3.51 -1.75
CA GLN A 50 -14.79 4.24 -0.48
C GLN A 50 -13.71 3.62 0.42
N ILE A 51 -13.53 2.30 0.38
CA ILE A 51 -12.42 1.62 1.05
C ILE A 51 -11.09 2.13 0.47
N GLU A 52 -10.93 2.11 -0.86
CA GLU A 52 -9.70 2.57 -1.51
C GLU A 52 -9.44 4.06 -1.22
N GLN A 53 -10.47 4.91 -1.23
CA GLN A 53 -10.34 6.32 -0.89
C GLN A 53 -9.84 6.50 0.55
N ARG A 54 -10.45 5.83 1.53
CA ARG A 54 -10.04 5.92 2.95
C ARG A 54 -8.62 5.45 3.17
N LEU A 55 -8.19 4.40 2.47
CA LEU A 55 -6.82 3.91 2.52
C LEU A 55 -5.85 4.96 1.95
N CYS A 56 -6.17 5.57 0.81
CA CYS A 56 -5.36 6.65 0.23
C CYS A 56 -5.29 7.88 1.16
N ASP A 57 -6.42 8.26 1.78
CA ASP A 57 -6.47 9.36 2.74
C ASP A 57 -5.61 9.06 3.98
N ALA A 58 -5.68 7.83 4.50
CA ALA A 58 -4.87 7.39 5.63
C ALA A 58 -3.37 7.39 5.30
N ILE A 59 -2.97 6.94 4.12
CA ILE A 59 -1.58 7.03 3.63
C ILE A 59 -1.16 8.49 3.51
N SER A 60 -2.03 9.36 2.97
CA SER A 60 -1.73 10.80 2.83
C SER A 60 -1.47 11.47 4.17
N ASN A 61 -2.29 11.15 5.17
CA ASN A 61 -2.17 11.72 6.52
C ASN A 61 -1.01 11.10 7.31
N THR A 62 -0.79 9.79 7.19
CA THR A 62 0.23 9.05 7.94
C THR A 62 0.94 8.04 7.03
N PRO A 63 1.96 8.45 6.26
CA PRO A 63 2.54 7.62 5.18
C PRO A 63 3.08 6.25 5.61
N LEU A 64 3.49 6.10 6.88
CA LEU A 64 4.03 4.85 7.41
C LEU A 64 2.99 3.73 7.50
N VAL A 65 1.69 4.07 7.53
CA VAL A 65 0.63 3.05 7.59
C VAL A 65 0.63 2.14 6.36
N PHE A 66 1.26 2.59 5.27
CA PHE A 66 1.49 1.78 4.09
C PHE A 66 2.22 0.46 4.39
N GLY A 67 3.10 0.43 5.39
CA GLY A 67 3.78 -0.81 5.81
C GLY A 67 2.85 -1.89 6.37
N TYR A 68 1.61 -1.53 6.71
CA TYR A 68 0.58 -2.45 7.17
C TYR A 68 -0.38 -2.88 6.05
N ILE A 69 -0.08 -2.54 4.79
CA ILE A 69 -0.84 -2.93 3.60
C ILE A 69 -0.01 -3.94 2.79
N SER A 70 -0.61 -5.10 2.50
CA SER A 70 -0.04 -6.10 1.59
C SER A 70 -0.71 -5.99 0.22
N ASN A 71 0.08 -6.09 -0.85
CA ASN A 71 -0.37 -5.93 -2.25
C ASN A 71 -1.15 -4.62 -2.48
N PRO A 72 -0.56 -3.45 -2.19
CA PRO A 72 -1.24 -2.16 -2.30
C PRO A 72 -1.71 -1.89 -3.73
N THR A 73 -2.86 -1.21 -3.87
CA THR A 73 -3.41 -0.89 -5.19
C THR A 73 -2.54 0.12 -5.93
N PRO A 74 -2.65 0.22 -7.26
CA PRO A 74 -1.96 1.25 -8.03
C PRO A 74 -2.19 2.67 -7.51
N ARG A 75 -3.39 2.96 -6.98
CA ARG A 75 -3.71 4.28 -6.43
C ARG A 75 -2.95 4.55 -5.13
N MET A 76 -2.93 3.58 -4.21
CA MET A 76 -2.19 3.68 -2.95
C MET A 76 -0.68 3.84 -3.17
N GLN A 77 -0.12 3.12 -4.15
CA GLN A 77 1.29 3.26 -4.52
C GLN A 77 1.61 4.66 -5.03
N ARG A 78 0.77 5.22 -5.91
CA ARG A 78 0.90 6.59 -6.41
C ARG A 78 0.83 7.63 -5.28
N THR A 79 -0.08 7.45 -4.33
CA THR A 79 -0.17 8.31 -3.14
C THR A 79 1.10 8.29 -2.30
N LEU A 80 1.69 7.11 -2.05
CA LEU A 80 2.95 7.05 -1.31
C LEU A 80 4.11 7.69 -2.09
N LEU A 81 4.13 7.46 -3.40
CA LEU A 81 5.12 7.98 -4.33
C LEU A 81 5.13 9.51 -4.41
N SER A 82 3.97 10.17 -4.46
CA SER A 82 3.89 11.64 -4.47
C SER A 82 4.41 12.25 -3.16
N ILE A 83 4.13 11.62 -2.02
CA ILE A 83 4.64 12.06 -0.71
C ILE A 83 6.15 11.84 -0.62
N LEU A 84 6.65 10.71 -1.12
CA LEU A 84 8.07 10.43 -1.19
C LEU A 84 8.79 11.49 -2.04
N GLU A 85 8.23 11.83 -3.20
CA GLU A 85 8.76 12.89 -4.06
C GLU A 85 8.83 14.24 -3.32
N GLU A 86 7.73 14.68 -2.69
CA GLU A 86 7.69 15.93 -1.95
C GLU A 86 8.79 15.98 -0.87
N ARG A 87 9.01 14.85 -0.19
CA ARG A 87 10.05 14.74 0.85
C ARG A 87 11.45 14.75 0.27
N MET A 88 11.68 14.09 -0.87
CA MET A 88 12.96 14.10 -1.57
C MET A 88 13.31 15.51 -2.07
N ARG A 89 12.34 16.22 -2.66
CA ARG A 89 12.52 17.61 -3.13
C ARG A 89 12.82 18.58 -1.99
N ASN A 90 12.12 18.44 -0.86
CA ASN A 90 12.25 19.34 0.29
C ASN A 90 13.31 18.89 1.32
N ASN A 91 14.06 17.83 1.03
CA ASN A 91 15.01 17.19 1.96
C ASN A 91 14.42 16.94 3.36
N ARG A 92 13.12 16.59 3.41
CA ARG A 92 12.45 16.28 4.67
C ARG A 92 12.87 14.89 5.12
N GLY A 93 13.23 14.77 6.40
CA GLY A 93 13.62 13.49 6.99
C GLY A 93 12.58 12.40 6.74
N ARG A 94 13.03 11.14 6.70
CA ARG A 94 12.24 9.91 6.50
C ARG A 94 11.83 9.57 5.06
N ALA A 95 12.43 10.19 4.03
CA ALA A 95 12.24 9.75 2.63
C ALA A 95 12.73 8.30 2.44
N SER A 96 13.88 7.95 3.04
CA SER A 96 14.44 6.59 3.02
C SER A 96 13.50 5.55 3.63
N GLU A 97 12.77 5.89 4.69
CA GLU A 97 11.78 4.99 5.31
C GLU A 97 10.63 4.71 4.34
N LEU A 98 10.11 5.73 3.64
CA LEU A 98 9.04 5.53 2.67
C LEU A 98 9.50 4.74 1.44
N ALA A 99 10.74 4.97 1.00
CA ALA A 99 11.36 4.17 -0.06
C ALA A 99 11.50 2.70 0.37
N ALA A 100 11.91 2.42 1.61
CA ALA A 100 11.98 1.06 2.14
C ALA A 100 10.60 0.36 2.14
N LEU A 101 9.52 1.08 2.46
CA LEU A 101 8.16 0.55 2.38
C LEU A 101 7.75 0.17 0.95
N LEU A 102 8.13 0.97 -0.04
CA LEU A 102 7.92 0.63 -1.45
C LEU A 102 8.73 -0.61 -1.86
N VAL A 103 10.02 -0.67 -1.49
CA VAL A 103 10.87 -1.84 -1.75
C VAL A 103 10.22 -3.11 -1.20
N GLN A 104 9.76 -3.07 0.06
CA GLN A 104 9.11 -4.20 0.70
C GLN A 104 7.81 -4.62 0.00
N ALA A 105 7.00 -3.66 -0.44
CA ALA A 105 5.77 -3.95 -1.18
C ALA A 105 6.06 -4.63 -2.54
N TYR A 106 7.17 -4.25 -3.18
CA TYR A 106 7.61 -4.79 -4.47
C TYR A 106 8.25 -6.19 -4.41
N ASP A 107 8.56 -6.69 -3.21
CA ASP A 107 8.96 -8.09 -3.03
C ASP A 107 7.78 -9.06 -3.31
N SER A 108 6.54 -8.58 -3.30
CA SER A 108 5.38 -9.38 -3.74
C SER A 108 5.33 -9.53 -5.27
N PRO A 109 5.13 -10.73 -5.82
CA PRO A 109 4.93 -10.93 -7.25
C PRO A 109 3.55 -10.47 -7.73
N HIS A 110 2.62 -10.18 -6.82
CA HIS A 110 1.23 -9.84 -7.13
C HIS A 110 0.93 -8.35 -7.15
N ILE A 111 1.87 -7.51 -6.73
CA ILE A 111 1.72 -6.06 -6.83
C ILE A 111 1.68 -5.65 -8.31
N MET A 112 0.78 -4.73 -8.66
CA MET A 112 0.78 -4.15 -10.01
C MET A 112 1.75 -2.98 -10.04
N GLU A 113 2.61 -2.96 -11.05
CA GLU A 113 3.63 -1.94 -11.21
C GLU A 113 3.00 -0.64 -11.74
N VAL A 114 3.25 0.46 -11.02
CA VAL A 114 2.73 1.80 -11.39
C VAL A 114 3.71 2.64 -12.19
N LEU A 115 5.01 2.41 -12.01
CA LEU A 115 6.09 3.11 -12.70
C LEU A 115 6.91 2.09 -13.50
N PRO A 116 7.08 2.26 -14.82
CA PRO A 116 7.88 1.35 -15.63
C PRO A 116 9.31 1.21 -15.10
N GLY A 117 9.77 -0.03 -14.91
CA GLY A 117 11.15 -0.31 -14.50
C GLY A 117 11.37 -0.25 -12.99
N LEU A 118 10.39 0.20 -12.21
CA LEU A 118 10.46 0.23 -10.74
C LEU A 118 10.67 -1.17 -10.16
N ARG A 119 9.96 -2.18 -10.68
CA ARG A 119 10.17 -3.57 -10.24
C ARG A 119 11.58 -4.04 -10.57
N ALA A 120 12.09 -3.71 -11.76
CA ALA A 120 13.43 -4.11 -12.17
C ALA A 120 14.49 -3.44 -11.28
N ALA A 121 14.33 -2.16 -10.95
CA ALA A 121 15.22 -1.44 -10.03
C ALA A 121 15.23 -2.06 -8.62
N VAL A 122 14.07 -2.41 -8.08
CA VAL A 122 13.97 -3.11 -6.78
C VAL A 122 14.57 -4.51 -6.83
N ALA A 123 14.39 -5.24 -7.94
CA ALA A 123 14.92 -6.58 -8.12
C ALA A 123 16.45 -6.59 -8.29
N ALA A 124 17.02 -5.58 -8.96
CA ALA A 124 18.46 -5.43 -9.16
C ALA A 124 19.23 -5.29 -7.84
N THR A 125 18.57 -4.79 -6.79
CA THR A 125 19.17 -4.55 -5.48
C THR A 125 18.85 -5.63 -4.45
N ARG A 126 18.24 -6.77 -4.83
CA ARG A 126 17.81 -7.84 -3.91
C ARG A 126 18.88 -8.41 -2.98
N HIS A 127 20.14 -8.29 -3.36
CA HIS A 127 21.31 -8.76 -2.61
C HIS A 127 21.83 -7.77 -1.56
N ALA A 128 21.36 -6.52 -1.60
CA ALA A 128 21.78 -5.45 -0.72
C ALA A 128 20.90 -5.38 0.53
N ASP A 129 21.37 -4.68 1.56
CA ASP A 129 20.55 -4.42 2.74
C ASP A 129 19.41 -3.42 2.44
N MET A 130 18.42 -3.34 3.33
CA MET A 130 17.24 -2.48 3.08
C MET A 130 17.58 -1.00 2.95
N THR A 131 18.64 -0.53 3.64
CA THR A 131 19.07 0.87 3.58
C THR A 131 19.61 1.18 2.20
N GLU A 132 20.49 0.32 1.68
CA GLU A 132 21.06 0.44 0.35
C GLU A 132 19.99 0.26 -0.74
N ARG A 133 19.04 -0.68 -0.58
CA ARG A 133 17.89 -0.82 -1.48
C ARG A 133 17.05 0.46 -1.55
N ALA A 134 16.76 1.07 -0.39
CA ALA A 134 16.00 2.32 -0.31
C ALA A 134 16.75 3.50 -0.96
N LEU A 135 18.06 3.62 -0.73
CA LEU A 135 18.90 4.65 -1.36
C LEU A 135 18.94 4.49 -2.88
N ASN A 136 19.14 3.26 -3.38
CA ASN A 136 19.13 2.97 -4.82
C ASN A 136 17.76 3.26 -5.46
N LEU A 137 16.67 2.93 -4.77
CA LEU A 137 15.33 3.29 -5.24
C LEU A 137 15.15 4.81 -5.32
N MET A 138 15.57 5.57 -4.31
CA MET A 138 15.50 7.02 -4.35
C MET A 138 16.36 7.60 -5.48
N ALA A 139 17.56 7.05 -5.73
CA ALA A 139 18.39 7.45 -6.86
C ALA A 139 17.70 7.19 -8.20
N PHE A 140 17.07 6.04 -8.39
CA PHE A 140 16.26 5.73 -9.57
C PHE A 140 15.11 6.73 -9.77
N LEU A 141 14.38 7.05 -8.70
CA LEU A 141 13.28 8.01 -8.76
C LEU A 141 13.75 9.44 -9.03
N SER A 142 14.96 9.82 -8.59
CA SER A 142 15.56 11.13 -8.89
C SER A 142 16.04 11.26 -10.33
N ASP A 143 16.46 10.17 -10.97
CA ASP A 143 16.95 10.16 -12.35
C ASP A 143 15.81 10.17 -13.39
N MET A 144 14.65 9.61 -13.02
CA MET A 144 13.45 9.67 -13.85
C MET A 144 13.01 11.14 -14.06
N GLN A 145 13.13 11.64 -15.29
CA GLN A 145 12.69 12.98 -15.68
C GLN A 145 11.16 13.02 -15.65
N SER A 146 10.61 13.57 -14.57
CA SER A 146 9.17 13.58 -14.25
C SER A 146 8.55 12.18 -14.14
N PRO A 147 8.86 11.43 -13.06
CA PRO A 147 8.24 10.14 -12.79
C PRO A 147 6.72 10.28 -12.54
N PHE A 148 6.28 11.50 -12.22
CA PHE A 148 4.97 11.78 -11.62
C PHE A 148 4.06 12.66 -12.51
N ASP A 149 4.52 13.24 -13.63
CA ASP A 149 3.62 13.95 -14.59
C ASP A 149 2.61 13.02 -15.27
N VAL A 150 2.82 11.69 -15.20
CA VAL A 150 1.86 10.69 -15.69
C VAL A 150 0.69 10.48 -14.70
N ILE A 151 0.76 11.06 -13.50
CA ILE A 151 -0.21 10.83 -12.41
C ILE A 151 -1.40 11.82 -12.46
N ASP A 152 -1.28 12.94 -13.21
CA ASP A 152 -2.33 13.97 -13.32
C ASP A 152 -3.30 13.78 -14.52
N LEU A 153 -3.22 12.66 -15.24
CA LEU A 153 -4.16 12.32 -16.33
C LEU A 153 -5.13 11.21 -15.89
N ASN A 154 -6.12 11.57 -15.05
CA ASN A 154 -7.51 11.07 -15.09
C ASN A 154 -8.36 11.62 -13.94
#